data_AF-A0A1S1WW72-F1
#
_entry.id   AF-A0A1S1WW72-F1
#
_cell.length_a   1.000
_cell.length_b   1.000
_cell.length_c   1.000
_cell.angle_alpha   90.00
_cell.angle_beta   90.00
_cell.angle_gamma   90.00
#
_symmetry.space_group_name_H-M   'P 1'
#
loop_
_entity.id
_entity.type
_entity.pdbx_description
1 polymer ?
#
loop_
_entity_poly.entity_id
_entity_poly.type
_entity_poly.pdbx_seq_one_letter_code
_entity_poly.pdbx_strand_id
1 'polypeptide(L)'
;MAIDFNAMPPSTWADNLAKTSLGNMQTQLDNQTKAAKARSDALNQLQKALQDYKTSLSTLTGKKSLVAMNATASPDGAATVSAKGNAQPGNYSLFVEQLASAQQLAMGDLSGATAQAGDKFTVKLAGGDTFDVSMAGADRDGDGKLSPSELALAINRSSGNAGKVNAMVLNNNGVSQLVLSSGKTGQSGAISLDLSQVSDAGLKNGLSSSKQLTQAQDAVVWLGGKTSGVRMQQASNTFDNIDGVSFTVNKAMKDGDAPLQLAVSRSDNDTTANVQSFVDSYNKIYKAIGDLSQPGINGATAGPFADDSSIRSLKSQLNSILRQSFDGITLGQLGISASRDGSLALDSKKLGDTLKNTPDALDRYFNGTSQNGALKQSGDYLDKWLNYSSGLLKQRKDSADRTQQDLNRRQDALQQQYQQTYQRYLAQFTQLQNMQTQMNQTLGMLGFN
;
A
#
# COMPACT_ATOMS: atom_id res chain seq x y z
N MET A 1 -33.15 12.64 62.30
CA MET A 1 -32.75 11.22 62.42
C MET A 1 -31.99 11.10 63.73
N ALA A 2 -32.49 10.36 64.70
CA ALA A 2 -31.69 10.03 65.88
C ALA A 2 -30.58 9.07 65.42
N ILE A 3 -29.32 9.37 65.78
CA ILE A 3 -28.19 8.51 65.41
C ILE A 3 -28.14 7.35 66.40
N ASP A 4 -28.39 6.14 65.90
CA ASP A 4 -28.26 4.91 66.68
C ASP A 4 -26.94 4.23 66.32
N PHE A 5 -25.94 4.35 67.21
CA PHE A 5 -24.63 3.75 67.04
C PHE A 5 -24.58 2.25 67.39
N ASN A 6 -25.67 1.67 67.91
CA ASN A 6 -25.77 0.21 68.14
C ASN A 6 -26.23 -0.53 66.89
N ALA A 7 -27.03 0.11 66.03
CA ALA A 7 -27.51 -0.46 64.78
C ALA A 7 -26.50 -0.32 63.62
N MET A 8 -25.62 0.68 63.67
CA MET A 8 -24.67 0.97 62.59
C MET A 8 -23.40 1.66 63.10
N PRO A 9 -22.19 1.21 62.69
CA PRO A 9 -20.95 1.78 63.19
C PRO A 9 -20.70 3.21 62.67
N PRO A 10 -19.94 4.05 63.39
CA PRO A 10 -19.55 5.41 62.98
C PRO A 10 -18.99 5.54 61.56
N SER A 11 -18.27 4.52 61.09
CA SER A 11 -17.72 4.47 59.73
C SER A 11 -18.80 4.45 58.65
N THR A 12 -19.88 3.72 58.83
CA THR A 12 -20.97 3.66 57.85
C THR A 12 -21.75 4.97 57.81
N TRP A 13 -21.95 5.63 58.95
CA TRP A 13 -22.54 6.97 58.99
C TRP A 13 -21.67 8.02 58.31
N ALA A 14 -20.35 7.95 58.54
CA ALA A 14 -19.37 8.83 57.90
C ALA A 14 -19.33 8.66 56.37
N ASP A 15 -19.34 7.41 55.90
CA ASP A 15 -19.37 7.05 54.47
C ASP A 15 -20.66 7.55 53.80
N ASN A 16 -21.82 7.29 54.40
CA ASN A 16 -23.12 7.71 53.85
C ASN A 16 -23.22 9.23 53.72
N LEU A 17 -22.78 9.99 54.72
CA LEU A 17 -22.82 11.45 54.67
C LEU A 17 -21.77 12.05 53.74
N ALA A 18 -20.57 11.47 53.67
CA ALA A 18 -19.56 11.87 52.70
C ALA A 18 -20.06 11.65 51.26
N LYS A 19 -20.66 10.48 50.98
CA LYS A 19 -21.28 10.18 49.67
C LYS A 19 -22.46 11.09 49.36
N THR A 20 -23.34 11.35 50.32
CA THR A 20 -24.48 12.26 50.12
C THR A 20 -24.01 13.68 49.82
N SER A 21 -22.99 14.16 50.53
CA SER A 21 -22.46 15.51 50.34
C SER A 21 -21.77 15.72 48.99
N LEU A 22 -21.16 14.68 48.41
CA LEU A 22 -20.36 14.78 47.19
C LEU A 22 -20.98 14.08 45.97
N GLY A 23 -22.08 13.33 46.16
CA GLY A 23 -22.64 12.43 45.15
C GLY A 23 -23.13 13.11 43.87
N ASN A 24 -23.68 14.32 43.98
CA ASN A 24 -24.10 15.09 42.80
C ASN A 24 -22.89 15.53 41.96
N MET A 25 -21.81 15.98 42.60
CA MET A 25 -20.56 16.34 41.93
C MET A 25 -19.90 15.12 41.28
N GLN A 26 -19.88 13.98 42.00
CA GLN A 26 -19.38 12.70 41.47
C GLN A 26 -20.17 12.28 40.23
N THR A 27 -21.50 12.29 40.29
CA THR A 27 -22.38 11.90 39.17
C THR A 27 -22.17 12.80 37.96
N GLN A 28 -22.07 14.11 38.17
CA GLN A 28 -21.81 15.06 37.09
C GLN A 28 -20.45 14.82 36.44
N LEU A 29 -19.41 14.62 37.25
CA LEU A 29 -18.06 14.38 36.77
C LEU A 29 -17.95 13.04 36.03
N ASP A 30 -18.60 11.99 36.52
CA ASP A 30 -18.66 10.69 35.84
C ASP A 30 -19.37 10.78 34.49
N ASN A 31 -20.45 11.55 34.39
CA ASN A 31 -21.13 11.79 33.11
C ASN A 31 -20.24 12.57 32.13
N GLN A 32 -19.49 13.57 32.61
CA GLN A 32 -18.52 14.30 31.78
C GLN A 32 -17.38 13.39 31.31
N THR A 33 -16.81 12.58 32.21
CA THR A 33 -15.75 11.61 31.89
C THR A 33 -16.24 10.58 30.86
N LYS A 34 -17.45 10.02 31.03
CA LYS A 34 -18.06 9.11 30.06
C LYS A 34 -18.25 9.77 28.69
N ALA A 35 -18.77 10.99 28.65
CA ALA A 35 -18.97 11.72 27.40
C ALA A 35 -17.63 12.07 26.71
N ALA A 36 -16.62 12.49 27.47
CA ALA A 36 -15.28 12.79 26.95
C ALA A 36 -14.57 11.54 26.42
N LYS A 37 -14.72 10.40 27.11
CA LYS A 37 -14.24 9.09 26.64
C LYS A 37 -14.92 8.70 25.33
N ALA A 38 -16.26 8.75 25.28
CA ALA A 38 -17.02 8.43 24.08
C ALA A 38 -16.63 9.30 22.88
N ARG A 39 -16.37 10.60 23.10
CA ARG A 39 -15.87 11.50 22.05
C ARG A 39 -14.47 11.14 21.57
N SER A 40 -13.54 10.78 22.46
CA SER A 40 -12.19 10.36 22.04
C SER A 40 -12.22 9.05 21.26
N ASP A 41 -13.01 8.08 21.72
CA ASP A 41 -13.20 6.81 21.00
C ASP A 41 -13.84 7.06 19.62
N ALA A 42 -14.82 7.97 19.53
CA ALA A 42 -15.41 8.41 18.28
C ALA A 42 -14.42 9.13 17.35
N LEU A 43 -13.49 9.95 17.87
CA LEU A 43 -12.42 10.57 17.08
C LEU A 43 -11.48 9.52 16.50
N ASN A 44 -11.17 8.45 17.25
CA ASN A 44 -10.38 7.32 16.75
C ASN A 44 -11.12 6.56 15.65
N GLN A 45 -12.42 6.31 15.82
CA GLN A 45 -13.25 5.68 14.77
C GLN A 45 -13.32 6.54 13.51
N LEU A 46 -13.51 7.86 13.65
CA LEU A 46 -13.49 8.81 12.54
C LEU A 46 -12.13 8.81 11.83
N GLN A 47 -11.03 8.82 12.60
CA GLN A 47 -9.67 8.73 12.05
C GLN A 47 -9.53 7.52 11.14
N LYS A 48 -9.88 6.35 11.66
CA LYS A 48 -9.78 5.09 10.93
C LYS A 48 -10.63 5.13 9.66
N ALA A 49 -11.88 5.55 9.76
CA ALA A 49 -12.78 5.61 8.61
C ALA A 49 -12.24 6.55 7.50
N LEU A 50 -11.73 7.73 7.88
CA LEU A 50 -11.13 8.67 6.94
C LEU A 50 -9.85 8.13 6.31
N GLN A 51 -9.00 7.45 7.07
CA GLN A 51 -7.78 6.81 6.57
C GLN A 51 -8.09 5.65 5.62
N ASP A 52 -9.07 4.82 5.95
CA ASP A 52 -9.53 3.70 5.10
C ASP A 52 -10.05 4.23 3.75
N TYR A 53 -10.85 5.30 3.79
CA TYR A 53 -11.35 5.94 2.57
C TYR A 53 -10.22 6.59 1.76
N LYS A 54 -9.30 7.32 2.41
CA LYS A 54 -8.13 7.90 1.75
C LYS A 54 -7.28 6.83 1.07
N THR A 55 -7.06 5.69 1.72
CA THR A 55 -6.33 4.56 1.15
C THR A 55 -7.05 3.99 -0.08
N SER A 56 -8.37 3.89 -0.02
CA SER A 56 -9.19 3.46 -1.16
C SER A 56 -9.06 4.42 -2.35
N LEU A 57 -9.10 5.74 -2.11
CA LEU A 57 -8.88 6.77 -3.13
C LEU A 57 -7.47 6.71 -3.72
N SER A 58 -6.44 6.51 -2.90
CA SER A 58 -5.05 6.35 -3.37
C SER A 58 -4.89 5.12 -4.26
N THR A 59 -5.51 4.00 -3.89
CA THR A 59 -5.53 2.78 -4.73
C THR A 59 -6.18 3.04 -6.08
N LEU A 60 -7.33 3.72 -6.11
CA LEU A 60 -8.03 4.06 -7.35
C LEU A 60 -7.22 5.04 -8.21
N THR A 61 -6.60 6.05 -7.59
CA THR A 61 -5.73 7.02 -8.27
C THR A 61 -4.50 6.32 -8.86
N GLY A 62 -3.93 5.36 -8.14
CA GLY A 62 -2.78 4.55 -8.59
C GLY A 62 -3.07 3.72 -9.84
N LYS A 63 -4.33 3.33 -10.09
CA LYS A 63 -4.75 2.65 -11.32
C LYS A 63 -4.67 3.54 -12.55
N LYS A 64 -4.57 4.86 -12.39
CA LYS A 64 -4.59 5.91 -13.44
C LYS A 64 -5.88 6.01 -14.25
N SER A 65 -6.66 4.93 -14.34
CA SER A 65 -7.97 4.87 -14.95
C SER A 65 -8.85 3.88 -14.19
N LEU A 66 -10.14 4.18 -14.09
CA LEU A 66 -11.13 3.23 -13.56
C LEU A 66 -11.65 2.28 -14.64
N VAL A 67 -11.40 2.60 -15.92
CA VAL A 67 -11.66 1.69 -17.03
C VAL A 67 -10.64 0.56 -16.98
N ALA A 68 -11.14 -0.66 -17.01
CA ALA A 68 -10.32 -1.85 -17.14
C ALA A 68 -10.35 -2.32 -18.60
N MET A 69 -9.19 -2.70 -19.11
CA MET A 69 -9.02 -3.22 -20.46
C MET A 69 -8.58 -4.67 -20.39
N ASN A 70 -9.19 -5.51 -21.21
CA ASN A 70 -8.75 -6.87 -21.49
C ASN A 70 -7.88 -6.85 -22.73
N ALA A 71 -6.82 -7.65 -22.70
CA ALA A 71 -6.04 -7.95 -23.88
C ALA A 71 -5.86 -9.46 -24.01
N THR A 72 -6.02 -9.96 -25.21
CA THR A 72 -5.81 -11.38 -25.54
C THR A 72 -4.91 -11.51 -26.75
N ALA A 73 -4.18 -12.62 -26.82
CA ALA A 73 -3.30 -12.94 -27.93
C ALA A 73 -3.74 -14.28 -28.54
N SER A 74 -3.73 -14.38 -29.87
CA SER A 74 -4.03 -15.61 -30.60
C SER A 74 -2.98 -15.84 -31.69
N PRO A 75 -2.45 -17.07 -31.84
CA PRO A 75 -2.78 -18.28 -31.10
C PRO A 75 -2.20 -18.30 -29.66
N ASP A 76 -2.82 -19.09 -28.79
CA ASP A 76 -2.41 -19.20 -27.39
C ASP A 76 -0.95 -19.63 -27.24
N GLY A 77 -0.24 -18.99 -26.31
CA GLY A 77 1.18 -19.24 -26.04
C GLY A 77 2.16 -18.51 -26.96
N ALA A 78 1.71 -17.92 -28.09
CA ALA A 78 2.58 -17.15 -28.98
C ALA A 78 3.04 -15.83 -28.35
N ALA A 79 2.19 -15.20 -27.54
CA ALA A 79 2.51 -14.02 -26.76
C ALA A 79 1.67 -13.94 -25.48
N THR A 80 2.17 -13.22 -24.49
CA THR A 80 1.36 -12.69 -23.39
C THR A 80 1.11 -11.20 -23.65
N VAL A 81 -0.08 -10.71 -23.31
CA VAL A 81 -0.45 -9.30 -23.55
C VAL A 81 -1.20 -8.75 -22.36
N SER A 82 -1.00 -7.46 -22.08
CA SER A 82 -1.72 -6.70 -21.09
C SER A 82 -2.06 -5.33 -21.64
N ALA A 83 -3.20 -4.78 -21.20
CA ALA A 83 -3.65 -3.45 -21.56
C ALA A 83 -3.89 -2.61 -20.29
N LYS A 84 -3.40 -1.37 -20.32
CA LYS A 84 -3.67 -0.34 -19.32
C LYS A 84 -5.04 0.28 -19.60
N GLY A 85 -5.62 0.96 -18.61
CA GLY A 85 -6.95 1.56 -18.75
C GLY A 85 -7.08 2.65 -19.83
N ASN A 86 -5.96 3.26 -20.25
CA ASN A 86 -5.90 4.21 -21.37
C ASN A 86 -5.68 3.56 -22.74
N ALA A 87 -5.54 2.24 -22.81
CA ALA A 87 -5.37 1.53 -24.07
C ALA A 87 -6.61 1.70 -24.95
N GLN A 88 -6.40 1.92 -26.25
CA GLN A 88 -7.50 2.01 -27.20
C GLN A 88 -7.99 0.59 -27.57
N PRO A 89 -9.31 0.32 -27.52
CA PRO A 89 -9.87 -0.92 -28.02
C PRO A 89 -9.55 -1.10 -29.50
N GLY A 90 -9.18 -2.31 -29.90
CA GLY A 90 -8.79 -2.59 -31.28
C GLY A 90 -8.15 -3.95 -31.43
N ASN A 91 -7.98 -4.35 -32.70
CA ASN A 91 -7.27 -5.57 -33.06
C ASN A 91 -5.97 -5.20 -33.77
N TYR A 92 -4.87 -5.80 -33.33
CA TYR A 92 -3.54 -5.59 -33.86
C TYR A 92 -3.03 -6.91 -34.41
N SER A 93 -2.73 -6.93 -35.71
CA SER A 93 -2.08 -8.06 -36.35
C SER A 93 -0.57 -7.87 -36.27
N LEU A 94 0.15 -8.87 -35.78
CA LEU A 94 1.59 -8.86 -35.59
C LEU A 94 2.25 -10.01 -36.35
N PHE A 95 3.49 -9.78 -36.78
CA PHE A 95 4.39 -10.82 -37.27
C PHE A 95 5.70 -10.78 -36.48
N VAL A 96 6.01 -11.86 -35.76
CA VAL A 96 7.25 -11.97 -34.96
C VAL A 96 8.34 -12.56 -35.84
N GLU A 97 9.24 -11.73 -36.34
CA GLU A 97 10.32 -12.18 -37.23
C GLU A 97 11.40 -12.92 -36.45
N GLN A 98 11.81 -12.38 -35.30
CA GLN A 98 12.82 -13.00 -34.44
C GLN A 98 12.64 -12.60 -32.98
N LEU A 99 13.08 -13.47 -32.08
CA LEU A 99 13.10 -13.22 -30.65
C LEU A 99 14.46 -12.65 -30.23
N ALA A 100 14.45 -11.83 -29.18
CA ALA A 100 15.67 -11.42 -28.51
C ALA A 100 16.28 -12.63 -27.78
N SER A 101 17.59 -12.80 -27.90
CA SER A 101 18.35 -13.80 -27.15
C SER A 101 19.60 -13.19 -26.52
N ALA A 102 19.98 -13.77 -25.38
CA ALA A 102 21.23 -13.44 -24.69
C ALA A 102 22.38 -14.25 -25.32
N GLN A 103 23.54 -13.62 -25.47
CA GLN A 103 24.71 -14.35 -25.97
C GLN A 103 25.17 -15.38 -24.95
N GLN A 104 25.56 -16.54 -25.45
CA GLN A 104 26.27 -17.56 -24.68
C GLN A 104 27.55 -17.96 -25.39
N LEU A 105 28.65 -17.92 -24.66
CA LEU A 105 29.99 -18.26 -25.13
C LEU A 105 30.56 -19.38 -24.26
N ALA A 106 30.92 -20.50 -24.87
CA ALA A 106 31.71 -21.53 -24.21
C ALA A 106 33.20 -21.24 -24.46
N MET A 107 33.97 -21.01 -23.41
CA MET A 107 35.40 -20.71 -23.53
C MET A 107 36.18 -21.92 -24.02
N GLY A 108 37.39 -21.69 -24.55
CA GLY A 108 38.29 -22.74 -25.02
C GLY A 108 38.90 -23.57 -23.88
N ASP A 109 39.96 -24.32 -24.22
CA ASP A 109 40.68 -25.11 -23.23
C ASP A 109 41.44 -24.22 -22.23
N LEU A 110 41.18 -24.46 -20.94
CA LEU A 110 41.77 -23.75 -19.80
C LEU A 110 42.70 -24.65 -18.98
N SER A 111 43.01 -25.86 -19.45
CA SER A 111 43.85 -26.84 -18.75
C SER A 111 45.28 -26.33 -18.45
N GLY A 112 45.78 -25.40 -19.26
CA GLY A 112 47.08 -24.74 -19.08
C GLY A 112 47.02 -23.39 -18.36
N ALA A 113 45.86 -22.95 -17.86
CA ALA A 113 45.72 -21.65 -17.21
C ALA A 113 46.36 -21.66 -15.81
N THR A 114 47.28 -20.73 -15.56
CA THR A 114 47.93 -20.56 -14.25
C THR A 114 47.60 -19.23 -13.60
N ALA A 115 47.61 -19.19 -12.27
CA ALA A 115 47.39 -17.96 -11.53
C ALA A 115 48.66 -17.09 -11.53
N GLN A 116 48.61 -15.97 -12.24
CA GLN A 116 49.70 -14.99 -12.27
C GLN A 116 49.32 -13.73 -11.49
N ALA A 117 50.24 -13.24 -10.66
CA ALA A 117 50.02 -12.04 -9.88
C ALA A 117 49.88 -10.82 -10.80
N GLY A 118 48.77 -10.09 -10.66
CA GLY A 118 48.49 -8.88 -11.45
C GLY A 118 47.73 -9.13 -12.75
N ASP A 119 47.50 -10.40 -13.14
CA ASP A 119 46.67 -10.71 -14.30
C ASP A 119 45.23 -10.26 -14.07
N LYS A 120 44.67 -9.60 -15.08
CA LYS A 120 43.26 -9.24 -15.13
C LYS A 120 42.78 -9.15 -16.58
N PHE A 121 41.49 -9.35 -16.78
CA PHE A 121 40.85 -9.08 -18.06
C PHE A 121 39.61 -8.23 -17.87
N THR A 122 39.23 -7.50 -18.91
CA THR A 122 38.01 -6.69 -18.91
C THR A 122 36.92 -7.37 -19.71
N VAL A 123 35.76 -7.59 -19.09
CA VAL A 123 34.55 -8.03 -19.77
C VAL A 123 33.83 -6.79 -20.30
N LYS A 124 33.59 -6.75 -21.61
CA LYS A 124 32.89 -5.65 -22.29
C LYS A 124 31.61 -6.17 -22.93
N LEU A 125 30.53 -5.44 -22.74
CA LEU A 125 29.25 -5.65 -23.43
C LEU A 125 29.08 -4.60 -24.52
N ALA A 126 28.50 -4.97 -25.66
CA ALA A 126 28.31 -4.06 -26.80
C ALA A 126 27.46 -2.81 -26.46
N GLY A 127 26.61 -2.89 -25.43
CA GLY A 127 25.84 -1.76 -24.90
C GLY A 127 26.65 -0.74 -24.08
N GLY A 128 27.97 -0.93 -23.93
CA GLY A 128 28.87 -0.03 -23.22
C GLY A 128 29.15 -0.40 -21.75
N ASP A 129 28.42 -1.37 -21.21
CA ASP A 129 28.70 -1.94 -19.88
C ASP A 129 30.07 -2.64 -19.88
N THR A 130 30.89 -2.37 -18.88
CA THR A 130 32.23 -2.98 -18.74
C THR A 130 32.57 -3.25 -17.27
N PHE A 131 33.38 -4.28 -17.01
CA PHE A 131 33.95 -4.55 -15.69
C PHE A 131 35.24 -5.37 -15.77
N ASP A 132 36.13 -5.15 -14.81
CA ASP A 132 37.39 -5.91 -14.70
C ASP A 132 37.20 -7.17 -13.86
N VAL A 133 37.87 -8.25 -14.25
CA VAL A 133 37.97 -9.50 -13.51
C VAL A 133 39.43 -9.69 -13.14
N SER A 134 39.73 -9.56 -11.85
CA SER A 134 41.08 -9.75 -11.30
C SER A 134 41.33 -11.23 -11.04
N MET A 135 42.49 -11.74 -11.46
CA MET A 135 42.95 -13.09 -11.12
C MET A 135 43.66 -13.14 -9.76
N ALA A 136 43.84 -12.00 -9.09
CA ALA A 136 44.40 -11.97 -7.74
C ALA A 136 43.48 -12.72 -6.76
N GLY A 137 43.97 -13.82 -6.19
CA GLY A 137 43.21 -14.68 -5.29
C GLY A 137 42.08 -15.47 -5.98
N ALA A 138 42.15 -15.64 -7.31
CA ALA A 138 41.24 -16.49 -8.06
C ALA A 138 41.54 -17.98 -7.84
N ASP A 139 42.81 -18.36 -7.73
CA ASP A 139 43.25 -19.68 -7.24
C ASP A 139 42.93 -19.78 -5.75
N ARG A 140 41.95 -20.61 -5.40
CA ARG A 140 41.42 -20.75 -4.03
C ARG A 140 41.90 -22.01 -3.34
N ASP A 141 42.25 -23.05 -4.09
CA ASP A 141 42.78 -24.29 -3.53
C ASP A 141 44.33 -24.27 -3.39
N GLY A 142 44.98 -23.29 -4.01
CA GLY A 142 46.40 -23.02 -3.90
C GLY A 142 47.27 -23.95 -4.74
N ASP A 143 46.70 -24.59 -5.78
CA ASP A 143 47.42 -25.52 -6.65
C ASP A 143 48.23 -24.82 -7.77
N GLY A 144 48.12 -23.49 -7.88
CA GLY A 144 48.79 -22.66 -8.87
C GLY A 144 48.11 -22.60 -10.24
N LYS A 145 46.97 -23.29 -10.41
CA LYS A 145 46.19 -23.33 -11.64
C LYS A 145 44.89 -22.56 -11.48
N LEU A 146 44.24 -22.29 -12.61
CA LEU A 146 42.92 -21.68 -12.64
C LEU A 146 41.92 -22.66 -13.24
N SER A 147 41.09 -23.24 -12.39
CA SER A 147 39.99 -24.10 -12.83
C SER A 147 38.85 -23.27 -13.45
N PRO A 148 38.02 -23.86 -14.32
CA PRO A 148 36.79 -23.22 -14.80
C PRO A 148 35.85 -22.76 -13.66
N SER A 149 35.86 -23.46 -12.52
CA SER A 149 35.07 -23.12 -11.34
C SER A 149 35.55 -21.83 -10.68
N GLU A 150 36.86 -21.68 -10.53
CA GLU A 150 37.48 -20.48 -9.96
C GLU A 150 37.30 -19.27 -10.86
N LEU A 151 37.45 -19.46 -12.17
CA LEU A 151 37.19 -18.40 -13.15
C LEU A 151 35.72 -17.99 -13.15
N ALA A 152 34.78 -18.94 -13.12
CA ALA A 152 33.36 -18.63 -13.01
C ALA A 152 33.06 -17.83 -11.74
N LEU A 153 33.64 -18.22 -10.61
CA LEU A 153 33.49 -17.53 -9.34
C LEU A 153 34.08 -16.11 -9.38
N ALA A 154 35.27 -15.94 -9.96
CA ALA A 154 35.94 -14.65 -10.11
C ALA A 154 35.11 -13.68 -10.95
N ILE A 155 34.54 -14.15 -12.06
CA ILE A 155 33.65 -13.34 -12.93
C ILE A 155 32.37 -12.97 -12.18
N ASN A 156 31.70 -13.95 -11.57
CA ASN A 156 30.43 -13.72 -10.87
C ASN A 156 30.56 -12.79 -9.67
N ARG A 157 31.73 -12.77 -9.01
CA ARG A 157 32.01 -11.92 -7.83
C ARG A 157 32.69 -10.60 -8.15
N SER A 158 33.01 -10.32 -9.42
CA SER A 158 33.59 -9.03 -9.77
C SER A 158 32.63 -7.89 -9.38
N SER A 159 33.16 -6.86 -8.73
CA SER A 159 32.41 -5.72 -8.19
C SER A 159 31.60 -4.96 -9.25
N GLY A 160 32.03 -5.00 -10.52
CA GLY A 160 31.35 -4.35 -11.63
C GLY A 160 30.35 -5.24 -12.38
N ASN A 161 30.29 -6.54 -12.09
CA ASN A 161 29.44 -7.48 -12.83
C ASN A 161 27.96 -7.24 -12.51
N ALA A 162 27.55 -7.26 -11.24
CA ALA A 162 26.15 -6.97 -10.82
C ALA A 162 25.06 -7.70 -11.66
N GLY A 163 25.34 -8.93 -12.12
CA GLY A 163 24.43 -9.72 -12.95
C GLY A 163 24.48 -9.42 -14.46
N LYS A 164 25.41 -8.59 -14.93
CA LYS A 164 25.61 -8.28 -16.36
C LYS A 164 26.06 -9.49 -17.18
N VAL A 165 26.89 -10.36 -16.60
CA VAL A 165 27.32 -11.65 -17.16
C VAL A 165 27.26 -12.71 -16.07
N ASN A 166 26.67 -13.86 -16.40
CA ASN A 166 26.68 -15.04 -15.55
C ASN A 166 27.69 -16.04 -16.10
N ALA A 167 28.67 -16.42 -15.28
CA ALA A 167 29.63 -17.46 -15.60
C ALA A 167 29.24 -18.77 -14.92
N MET A 168 29.25 -19.87 -15.66
CA MET A 168 28.92 -21.21 -15.16
C MET A 168 29.93 -22.24 -15.64
N VAL A 169 29.99 -23.38 -14.94
CA VAL A 169 30.80 -24.51 -15.35
C VAL A 169 29.91 -25.57 -15.97
N LEU A 170 30.19 -25.93 -17.22
CA LEU A 170 29.61 -27.09 -17.88
C LEU A 170 30.58 -28.26 -17.71
N ASN A 171 30.13 -29.35 -17.09
CA ASN A 171 30.90 -30.60 -17.04
C ASN A 171 30.31 -31.59 -18.04
N ASN A 172 31.12 -32.04 -19.00
CA ASN A 172 30.73 -33.03 -19.99
C ASN A 172 31.76 -34.17 -20.00
N ASN A 173 31.36 -35.35 -19.55
CA ASN A 173 32.20 -36.56 -19.50
C ASN A 173 33.56 -36.34 -18.80
N GLY A 174 33.58 -35.55 -17.72
CA GLY A 174 34.79 -35.27 -16.94
C GLY A 174 35.60 -34.07 -17.42
N VAL A 175 35.24 -33.45 -18.55
CA VAL A 175 35.85 -32.19 -19.01
C VAL A 175 35.00 -31.02 -18.53
N SER A 176 35.62 -30.14 -17.73
CA SER A 176 34.98 -28.90 -17.25
C SER A 176 35.26 -27.76 -18.23
N GLN A 177 34.22 -27.04 -18.62
CA GLN A 177 34.29 -25.91 -19.54
C GLN A 177 33.60 -24.68 -18.93
N LEU A 178 34.24 -23.52 -19.04
CA LEU A 178 33.65 -22.25 -18.62
C LEU A 178 32.67 -21.75 -19.67
N VAL A 179 31.45 -21.42 -19.27
CA VAL A 179 30.42 -20.83 -20.14
C VAL A 179 30.02 -19.47 -19.58
N LEU A 180 30.06 -18.44 -20.43
CA LEU A 180 29.61 -17.10 -20.13
C LEU A 180 28.26 -16.86 -20.80
N SER A 181 27.28 -16.39 -20.03
CA SER A 181 25.96 -16.00 -20.51
C SER A 181 25.75 -14.52 -20.22
N SER A 182 25.28 -13.76 -21.20
CA SER A 182 24.88 -12.38 -20.94
C SER A 182 23.67 -12.36 -20.02
N GLY A 183 23.64 -11.41 -19.08
CA GLY A 183 22.49 -11.16 -18.21
C GLY A 183 21.37 -10.38 -18.90
N LYS A 184 21.62 -9.88 -20.11
CA LYS A 184 20.65 -9.16 -20.94
C LYS A 184 20.50 -9.86 -22.30
N THR A 185 19.28 -9.89 -22.82
CA THR A 185 19.03 -10.23 -24.23
C THR A 185 19.37 -9.03 -25.12
N GLY A 186 19.40 -9.23 -26.44
CA GLY A 186 19.64 -8.16 -27.41
C GLY A 186 21.09 -8.07 -27.86
N GLN A 187 21.30 -7.39 -28.99
CA GLN A 187 22.64 -7.15 -29.56
C GLN A 187 23.55 -6.39 -28.60
N SER A 188 23.00 -5.48 -27.79
CA SER A 188 23.74 -4.77 -26.74
C SER A 188 24.32 -5.69 -25.66
N GLY A 189 23.76 -6.90 -25.51
CA GLY A 189 24.23 -7.91 -24.57
C GLY A 189 25.42 -8.74 -25.09
N ALA A 190 25.96 -8.45 -26.27
CA ALA A 190 27.08 -9.20 -26.82
C ALA A 190 28.35 -9.00 -25.97
N ILE A 191 28.95 -10.09 -25.53
CA ILE A 191 30.15 -10.19 -24.69
C ILE A 191 31.39 -10.18 -25.58
N SER A 192 32.38 -9.40 -25.18
CA SER A 192 33.75 -9.46 -25.66
C SER A 192 34.71 -9.36 -24.48
N LEU A 193 35.88 -9.99 -24.61
CA LEU A 193 36.90 -9.99 -23.56
C LEU A 193 38.13 -9.22 -24.05
N ASP A 194 38.60 -8.28 -23.22
CA ASP A 194 39.88 -7.62 -23.41
C ASP A 194 40.94 -8.33 -22.57
N LEU A 195 41.83 -9.04 -23.25
CA LEU A 195 42.88 -9.88 -22.67
C LEU A 195 44.27 -9.21 -22.75
N SER A 196 44.31 -7.88 -22.92
CA SER A 196 45.56 -7.12 -23.02
C SER A 196 46.40 -7.16 -21.73
N GLN A 197 45.76 -7.37 -20.57
CA GLN A 197 46.39 -7.43 -19.25
C GLN A 197 46.46 -8.87 -18.67
N VAL A 198 46.34 -9.88 -19.54
CA VAL A 198 46.57 -11.28 -19.21
C VAL A 198 47.95 -11.68 -19.75
N SER A 199 48.86 -12.03 -18.85
CA SER A 199 50.22 -12.48 -19.16
C SER A 199 50.31 -14.00 -19.29
N ASP A 200 49.46 -14.77 -18.59
CA ASP A 200 49.41 -16.22 -18.71
C ASP A 200 48.91 -16.67 -20.09
N ALA A 201 49.73 -17.44 -20.80
CA ALA A 201 49.41 -17.88 -22.15
C ALA A 201 48.23 -18.89 -22.18
N GLY A 202 48.12 -19.76 -21.17
CA GLY A 202 47.04 -20.74 -21.08
C GLY A 202 45.68 -20.09 -20.90
N LEU A 203 45.58 -19.16 -19.95
CA LEU A 203 44.38 -18.37 -19.68
C LEU A 203 44.01 -17.52 -20.90
N LYS A 204 44.98 -16.84 -21.50
CA LYS A 204 44.74 -16.01 -22.69
C LYS A 204 44.18 -16.82 -23.85
N ASN A 205 44.79 -17.97 -24.16
CA ASN A 205 44.35 -18.85 -25.25
C ASN A 205 42.95 -19.45 -24.98
N GLY A 206 42.68 -19.87 -23.75
CA GLY A 206 41.38 -20.40 -23.35
C GLY A 206 40.26 -19.35 -23.46
N LEU A 207 40.51 -18.13 -23.01
CA LEU A 207 39.52 -17.04 -23.07
C LEU A 207 39.34 -16.46 -24.49
N SER A 208 40.37 -16.47 -25.34
CA SER A 208 40.25 -15.96 -26.72
C SER A 208 39.58 -16.95 -27.68
N SER A 209 39.61 -18.25 -27.37
CA SER A 209 39.15 -19.32 -28.26
C SER A 209 37.72 -19.77 -27.96
N SER A 210 36.80 -18.81 -27.79
CA SER A 210 35.42 -19.10 -27.43
C SER A 210 34.58 -19.64 -28.60
N LYS A 211 33.68 -20.57 -28.31
CA LYS A 211 32.61 -21.05 -29.20
C LYS A 211 31.30 -20.38 -28.83
N GLN A 212 30.68 -19.68 -29.77
CA GLN A 212 29.33 -19.13 -29.57
C GLN A 212 28.29 -20.24 -29.57
N LEU A 213 27.54 -20.37 -28.48
CA LEU A 213 26.42 -21.28 -28.34
C LEU A 213 25.09 -20.62 -28.77
N THR A 214 24.90 -19.38 -28.35
CA THR A 214 23.73 -18.56 -28.68
C THR A 214 24.19 -17.15 -29.04
N GLN A 215 23.61 -16.55 -30.07
CA GLN A 215 23.94 -15.18 -30.49
C GLN A 215 23.18 -14.14 -29.64
N ALA A 216 23.81 -13.00 -29.37
CA ALA A 216 23.10 -11.81 -28.92
C ALA A 216 22.36 -11.18 -30.11
N GLN A 217 21.04 -11.19 -30.06
CA GLN A 217 20.19 -10.58 -31.10
C GLN A 217 18.99 -9.91 -30.45
N ASP A 218 18.49 -8.86 -31.10
CA ASP A 218 17.30 -8.12 -30.71
C ASP A 218 16.04 -8.83 -31.17
N ALA A 219 14.92 -8.63 -30.48
CA ALA A 219 13.62 -9.03 -30.98
C ALA A 219 13.21 -8.12 -32.13
N VAL A 220 12.60 -8.68 -33.17
CA VAL A 220 12.00 -7.93 -34.28
C VAL A 220 10.58 -8.39 -34.46
N VAL A 221 9.66 -7.44 -34.35
CA VAL A 221 8.22 -7.64 -34.50
C VAL A 221 7.69 -6.60 -35.47
N TRP A 222 6.79 -7.00 -36.34
CA TRP A 222 6.10 -6.11 -37.27
C TRP A 222 4.67 -5.91 -36.84
N LEU A 223 4.22 -4.66 -36.78
CA LEU A 223 2.79 -4.35 -36.70
C LEU A 223 2.21 -4.41 -38.12
N GLY A 224 1.49 -5.48 -38.41
CA GLY A 224 1.08 -5.90 -39.74
C GLY A 224 1.94 -7.04 -40.28
N GLY A 225 1.98 -7.17 -41.61
CA GLY A 225 2.83 -8.16 -42.28
C GLY A 225 4.30 -7.75 -42.30
N LYS A 226 5.22 -8.72 -42.43
CA LYS A 226 6.67 -8.52 -42.46
C LYS A 226 7.16 -7.49 -43.49
N THR A 227 6.46 -7.30 -44.60
CA THR A 227 6.87 -6.40 -45.71
C THR A 227 5.98 -5.16 -45.87
N SER A 228 4.79 -5.16 -45.28
CA SER A 228 3.80 -4.08 -45.40
C SER A 228 3.53 -3.36 -44.08
N GLY A 229 4.03 -3.90 -42.97
CA GLY A 229 3.80 -3.40 -41.62
C GLY A 229 4.90 -2.46 -41.13
N VAL A 230 4.76 -2.04 -39.88
CA VAL A 230 5.74 -1.18 -39.20
C VAL A 230 6.70 -2.05 -38.38
N ARG A 231 8.00 -1.94 -38.68
CA ARG A 231 9.05 -2.69 -37.98
C ARG A 231 9.34 -2.12 -36.59
N MET A 232 9.32 -2.98 -35.58
CA MET A 232 9.73 -2.69 -34.21
C MET A 232 10.92 -3.58 -33.85
N GLN A 233 12.00 -3.00 -33.34
CA GLN A 233 13.20 -3.73 -32.91
C GLN A 233 13.65 -3.24 -31.54
N GLN A 234 14.02 -4.17 -30.67
CA GLN A 234 14.55 -3.85 -29.34
C GLN A 234 15.26 -5.04 -28.69
N ALA A 235 16.03 -4.75 -27.64
CA ALA A 235 16.83 -5.75 -26.93
C ALA A 235 16.02 -6.79 -26.15
N SER A 236 14.74 -6.55 -25.87
CA SER A 236 13.87 -7.44 -25.08
C SER A 236 12.75 -8.06 -25.91
N ASN A 237 12.20 -9.19 -25.45
CA ASN A 237 10.99 -9.79 -26.01
C ASN A 237 9.70 -9.09 -25.56
N THR A 238 9.77 -8.13 -24.64
CA THR A 238 8.62 -7.35 -24.13
C THR A 238 8.55 -5.99 -24.81
N PHE A 239 7.45 -5.73 -25.52
CA PHE A 239 7.16 -4.52 -26.30
C PHE A 239 6.11 -3.67 -25.60
N ASP A 240 6.40 -2.37 -25.48
CA ASP A 240 5.51 -1.33 -24.94
C ASP A 240 5.28 -0.18 -25.96
N ASN A 241 5.52 -0.45 -27.25
CA ASN A 241 5.52 0.57 -28.31
C ASN A 241 4.12 1.04 -28.72
N ILE A 242 3.07 0.30 -28.34
CA ILE A 242 1.67 0.67 -28.57
C ILE A 242 1.17 1.32 -27.29
N ASP A 243 0.67 2.55 -27.37
CA ASP A 243 0.23 3.26 -26.16
C ASP A 243 -0.85 2.48 -25.40
N GLY A 244 -0.63 2.33 -24.10
CA GLY A 244 -1.47 1.52 -23.22
C GLY A 244 -1.34 0.00 -23.36
N VAL A 245 -0.64 -0.55 -24.36
CA VAL A 245 -0.54 -2.01 -24.59
C VAL A 245 0.89 -2.50 -24.40
N SER A 246 1.04 -3.54 -23.58
CA SER A 246 2.31 -4.24 -23.36
C SER A 246 2.17 -5.69 -23.79
N PHE A 247 3.09 -6.22 -24.59
CA PHE A 247 3.07 -7.62 -25.00
C PHE A 247 4.47 -8.24 -24.98
N THR A 248 4.56 -9.50 -24.55
CA THR A 248 5.79 -10.29 -24.59
C THR A 248 5.64 -11.42 -25.59
N VAL A 249 6.50 -11.45 -26.60
CA VAL A 249 6.50 -12.49 -27.64
C VAL A 249 7.34 -13.69 -27.21
N ASN A 250 6.81 -14.90 -27.42
CA ASN A 250 7.44 -16.15 -26.99
C ASN A 250 7.84 -17.05 -28.15
N LYS A 251 7.39 -16.74 -29.37
CA LYS A 251 7.61 -17.59 -30.55
C LYS A 251 7.82 -16.73 -31.80
N ALA A 252 8.91 -17.02 -32.51
CA ALA A 252 9.11 -16.48 -33.86
C ALA A 252 8.23 -17.20 -34.88
N MET A 253 7.82 -16.47 -35.91
CA MET A 253 6.91 -16.91 -36.96
C MET A 253 7.68 -17.15 -38.25
N LYS A 254 7.19 -18.09 -39.06
CA LYS A 254 7.68 -18.33 -40.42
C LYS A 254 6.81 -17.60 -41.42
N ASP A 255 7.39 -17.30 -42.57
CA ASP A 255 6.63 -16.72 -43.69
C ASP A 255 5.51 -17.70 -44.09
N GLY A 256 4.26 -17.22 -44.08
CA GLY A 256 3.06 -18.03 -44.33
C GLY A 256 2.31 -18.50 -43.06
N ASP A 257 2.88 -18.33 -41.87
CA ASP A 257 2.15 -18.58 -40.62
C ASP A 257 0.98 -17.59 -40.45
N ALA A 258 -0.08 -18.03 -39.78
CA ALA A 258 -1.19 -17.14 -39.42
C ALA A 258 -0.68 -16.02 -38.49
N PRO A 259 -1.08 -14.76 -38.71
CA PRO A 259 -0.61 -13.62 -37.93
C PRO A 259 -0.94 -13.77 -36.44
N LEU A 260 -0.04 -13.28 -35.58
CA LEU A 260 -0.33 -13.11 -34.15
C LEU A 260 -1.36 -11.99 -34.00
N GLN A 261 -2.56 -12.31 -33.55
CA GLN A 261 -3.62 -11.33 -33.33
C GLN A 261 -3.64 -10.92 -31.86
N LEU A 262 -3.50 -9.63 -31.58
CA LEU A 262 -3.77 -9.04 -30.28
C LEU A 262 -5.12 -8.35 -30.32
N ALA A 263 -6.04 -8.75 -29.46
CA ALA A 263 -7.33 -8.09 -29.31
C ALA A 263 -7.38 -7.34 -27.99
N VAL A 264 -7.62 -6.04 -28.04
CA VAL A 264 -7.80 -5.17 -26.87
C VAL A 264 -9.26 -4.73 -26.83
N SER A 265 -9.90 -4.96 -25.70
CA SER A 265 -11.31 -4.63 -25.49
C SER A 265 -11.54 -4.12 -24.08
N ARG A 266 -12.62 -3.37 -23.86
CA ARG A 266 -12.98 -2.95 -22.51
C ARG A 266 -13.50 -4.14 -21.73
N SER A 267 -13.02 -4.30 -20.49
CA SER A 267 -13.60 -5.23 -19.52
C SER A 267 -14.76 -4.56 -18.82
N ASP A 268 -16.00 -4.82 -19.26
CA ASP A 268 -17.19 -4.24 -18.63
C ASP A 268 -17.34 -4.72 -17.16
N ASN A 269 -16.99 -5.99 -16.88
CA ASN A 269 -17.05 -6.56 -15.54
C ASN A 269 -16.05 -5.90 -14.59
N ASP A 270 -14.78 -5.81 -14.99
CA ASP A 270 -13.74 -5.24 -14.12
C ASP A 270 -13.90 -3.72 -13.98
N THR A 271 -14.38 -3.04 -15.03
CA THR A 271 -14.73 -1.62 -14.96
C THR A 271 -15.87 -1.40 -13.96
N THR A 272 -16.91 -2.22 -14.02
CA THR A 272 -18.03 -2.17 -13.05
C THR A 272 -17.52 -2.43 -11.63
N ALA A 273 -16.65 -3.42 -11.44
CA ALA A 273 -16.06 -3.73 -10.14
C ALA A 273 -15.23 -2.56 -9.57
N ASN A 274 -14.43 -1.89 -10.41
CA ASN A 274 -13.68 -0.69 -10.00
C ASN A 274 -14.59 0.44 -9.53
N VAL A 275 -15.66 0.72 -10.28
CA VAL A 275 -16.64 1.76 -9.92
C VAL A 275 -17.43 1.36 -8.66
N GLN A 276 -17.80 0.10 -8.53
CA GLN A 276 -18.47 -0.41 -7.33
C GLN A 276 -17.57 -0.28 -6.09
N SER A 277 -16.28 -0.56 -6.22
CA SER A 277 -15.31 -0.39 -5.13
C SER A 277 -15.26 1.06 -4.64
N PHE A 278 -15.30 2.03 -5.56
CA PHE A 278 -15.43 3.45 -5.20
C PHE A 278 -16.73 3.72 -4.44
N VAL A 279 -17.88 3.29 -4.97
CA VAL A 279 -19.20 3.46 -4.35
C VAL A 279 -19.24 2.88 -2.93
N ASP A 280 -18.74 1.68 -2.75
CA ASP A 280 -18.68 1.00 -1.45
C ASP A 280 -17.78 1.73 -0.47
N SER A 281 -16.60 2.18 -0.91
CA SER A 281 -15.66 2.93 -0.06
C SER A 281 -16.26 4.26 0.41
N TYR A 282 -16.96 4.98 -0.47
CA TYR A 282 -17.69 6.20 -0.13
C TYR A 282 -18.82 5.91 0.85
N ASN A 283 -19.65 4.89 0.58
CA ASN A 283 -20.77 4.53 1.45
C ASN A 283 -20.32 4.14 2.86
N LYS A 284 -19.18 3.46 2.99
CA LYS A 284 -18.58 3.10 4.29
C LYS A 284 -18.23 4.34 5.12
N ILE A 285 -17.50 5.30 4.54
CA ILE A 285 -17.16 6.54 5.27
C ILE A 285 -18.39 7.40 5.54
N TYR A 286 -19.31 7.47 4.57
CA TYR A 286 -20.54 8.25 4.70
C TYR A 286 -21.43 7.73 5.83
N LYS A 287 -21.57 6.41 5.93
CA LYS A 287 -22.25 5.73 7.05
C LYS A 287 -21.53 5.98 8.37
N ALA A 288 -20.21 5.79 8.43
CA ALA A 288 -19.44 6.00 9.65
C ALA A 288 -19.60 7.42 10.20
N ILE A 289 -19.49 8.45 9.34
CA ILE A 289 -19.72 9.84 9.75
C ILE A 289 -21.18 10.05 10.18
N GLY A 290 -22.14 9.44 9.47
CA GLY A 290 -23.56 9.47 9.82
C GLY A 290 -23.85 8.91 11.21
N ASP A 291 -23.35 7.71 11.52
CA ASP A 291 -23.52 7.05 12.81
C ASP A 291 -22.92 7.88 13.96
N LEU A 292 -21.79 8.53 13.70
CA LEU A 292 -21.13 9.38 14.70
C LEU A 292 -21.84 10.72 14.94
N SER A 293 -22.60 11.23 13.97
CA SER A 293 -23.21 12.56 13.99
C SER A 293 -24.74 12.58 14.03
N GLN A 294 -25.39 11.42 14.11
CA GLN A 294 -26.86 11.36 14.14
C GLN A 294 -27.43 12.05 15.39
N PRO A 295 -28.52 12.82 15.26
CA PRO A 295 -29.10 13.60 16.36
C PRO A 295 -29.89 12.78 17.39
N GLY A 296 -30.14 11.49 17.15
CA GLY A 296 -30.91 10.63 18.05
C GLY A 296 -32.41 10.94 18.04
N ILE A 297 -33.05 10.76 16.88
CA ILE A 297 -34.51 10.94 16.71
C ILE A 297 -35.23 9.59 16.72
N ASN A 298 -36.52 9.58 17.08
CA ASN A 298 -37.39 8.39 17.05
C ASN A 298 -36.86 7.20 17.87
N GLY A 299 -36.31 7.45 19.06
CA GLY A 299 -35.81 6.41 19.96
C GLY A 299 -34.39 5.90 19.64
N ALA A 300 -33.73 6.44 18.61
CA ALA A 300 -32.32 6.18 18.35
C ALA A 300 -31.43 6.98 19.32
N THR A 301 -30.34 6.35 19.79
CA THR A 301 -29.33 7.04 20.62
C THR A 301 -28.58 8.07 19.78
N ALA A 302 -28.43 9.30 20.29
CA ALA A 302 -27.63 10.33 19.64
C ALA A 302 -26.15 9.89 19.50
N GLY A 303 -25.54 10.19 18.36
CA GLY A 303 -24.12 9.93 18.12
C GLY A 303 -23.22 10.81 19.00
N PRO A 304 -21.97 10.41 19.27
CA PRO A 304 -21.04 11.20 20.09
C PRO A 304 -20.76 12.63 19.58
N PHE A 305 -21.01 12.87 18.28
CA PHE A 305 -20.87 14.17 17.60
C PHE A 305 -22.22 14.73 17.13
N ALA A 306 -23.35 14.35 17.74
CA ALA A 306 -24.68 14.86 17.41
C ALA A 306 -24.74 16.41 17.40
N ASP A 307 -24.01 17.07 18.31
CA ASP A 307 -23.97 18.52 18.41
C ASP A 307 -22.85 19.17 17.58
N ASP A 308 -22.03 18.37 16.89
CA ASP A 308 -20.85 18.87 16.17
C ASP A 308 -21.18 19.24 14.72
N SER A 309 -21.24 20.55 14.46
CA SER A 309 -21.50 21.08 13.13
C SER A 309 -20.38 20.76 12.13
N SER A 310 -19.13 20.61 12.57
CA SER A 310 -18.01 20.36 11.67
C SER A 310 -18.03 18.94 11.09
N ILE A 311 -18.51 17.96 11.85
CA ILE A 311 -18.65 16.57 11.39
C ILE A 311 -19.78 16.48 10.36
N ARG A 312 -20.85 17.25 10.55
CA ARG A 312 -21.89 17.42 9.52
C ARG A 312 -21.36 18.12 8.28
N SER A 313 -20.54 19.17 8.44
CA SER A 313 -19.90 19.86 7.32
C SER A 313 -18.95 18.94 6.55
N LEU A 314 -18.21 18.05 7.22
CA LEU A 314 -17.38 17.01 6.58
C LEU A 314 -18.20 16.14 5.64
N LYS A 315 -19.31 15.61 6.15
CA LYS A 315 -20.26 14.79 5.38
C LYS A 315 -20.81 15.55 4.17
N SER A 316 -21.25 16.80 4.38
CA SER A 316 -21.79 17.65 3.33
C SER A 316 -20.75 18.01 2.27
N GLN A 317 -19.51 18.28 2.65
CA GLN A 317 -18.44 18.65 1.72
C GLN A 317 -18.01 17.47 0.86
N LEU A 318 -17.87 16.27 1.43
CA LEU A 318 -17.60 15.05 0.67
C LEU A 318 -18.71 14.79 -0.35
N ASN A 319 -19.97 14.94 0.06
CA ASN A 319 -21.11 14.80 -0.85
C ASN A 319 -21.12 15.89 -1.95
N SER A 320 -20.78 17.12 -1.58
CA SER A 320 -20.72 18.26 -2.52
C SER A 320 -19.66 18.05 -3.59
N ILE A 321 -18.45 17.56 -3.22
CA ILE A 321 -17.38 17.22 -4.18
C ILE A 321 -17.90 16.24 -5.24
N LEU A 322 -18.60 15.19 -4.82
CA LEU A 322 -19.12 14.19 -5.75
C LEU A 322 -20.35 14.63 -6.55
N ARG A 323 -21.02 15.72 -6.17
CA ARG A 323 -22.13 16.27 -6.96
C ARG A 323 -21.66 17.24 -8.06
N GLN A 324 -20.39 17.66 -8.02
CA GLN A 324 -19.84 18.54 -9.04
C GLN A 324 -19.77 17.83 -10.40
N SER A 325 -19.74 18.65 -11.45
CA SER A 325 -19.36 18.16 -12.77
C SER A 325 -17.85 18.32 -12.96
N PHE A 326 -17.23 17.28 -13.49
CA PHE A 326 -15.81 17.26 -13.83
C PHE A 326 -15.71 17.03 -15.34
N ASP A 327 -15.09 17.98 -16.03
CA ASP A 327 -14.97 18.01 -17.49
C ASP A 327 -16.29 17.70 -18.22
N GLY A 328 -17.41 18.25 -17.72
CA GLY A 328 -18.74 18.06 -18.32
C GLY A 328 -19.41 16.70 -18.02
N ILE A 329 -18.79 15.85 -17.20
CA ILE A 329 -19.36 14.58 -16.73
C ILE A 329 -19.88 14.73 -15.30
N THR A 330 -20.97 14.06 -14.97
CA THR A 330 -21.58 13.98 -13.64
C THR A 330 -21.74 12.52 -13.21
N LEU A 331 -21.82 12.24 -11.89
CA LEU A 331 -22.11 10.88 -11.40
C LEU A 331 -23.35 10.27 -12.04
N GLY A 332 -24.41 11.06 -12.20
CA GLY A 332 -25.67 10.59 -12.74
C GLY A 332 -25.56 10.09 -14.19
N GLN A 333 -24.66 10.68 -14.99
CA GLN A 333 -24.34 10.19 -16.33
C GLN A 333 -23.58 8.87 -16.27
N LEU A 334 -22.72 8.67 -15.27
CA LEU A 334 -21.97 7.42 -15.05
C LEU A 334 -22.82 6.30 -14.43
N GLY A 335 -24.13 6.45 -14.32
CA GLY A 335 -24.99 5.46 -13.67
C GLY A 335 -24.90 5.46 -12.15
N ILE A 336 -24.24 6.44 -11.53
CA ILE A 336 -24.15 6.54 -10.08
C ILE A 336 -25.22 7.52 -9.59
N SER A 337 -26.16 7.01 -8.80
CA SER A 337 -27.25 7.78 -8.21
C SER A 337 -27.02 8.00 -6.71
N ALA A 338 -27.49 9.14 -6.19
CA ALA A 338 -27.47 9.43 -4.76
C ALA A 338 -28.88 9.25 -4.17
N SER A 339 -29.00 8.41 -3.15
CA SER A 339 -30.21 8.22 -2.37
C SER A 339 -30.56 9.45 -1.52
N ARG A 340 -31.78 9.50 -0.96
CA ARG A 340 -32.22 10.60 -0.07
C ARG A 340 -31.33 10.76 1.16
N ASP A 341 -30.77 9.66 1.65
CA ASP A 341 -29.85 9.66 2.78
C ASP A 341 -28.44 10.14 2.38
N GLY A 342 -28.13 10.22 1.08
CA GLY A 342 -26.86 10.61 0.46
C GLY A 342 -25.87 9.47 0.24
N SER A 343 -26.28 8.22 0.46
CA SER A 343 -25.57 7.03 -0.02
C SER A 343 -25.60 6.95 -1.55
N LEU A 344 -24.62 6.28 -2.15
CA LEU A 344 -24.50 6.09 -3.59
C LEU A 344 -24.92 4.67 -4.00
N ALA A 345 -25.54 4.55 -5.18
CA ALA A 345 -25.87 3.28 -5.81
C ALA A 345 -25.45 3.30 -7.29
N LEU A 346 -24.89 2.19 -7.78
CA LEU A 346 -24.45 2.01 -9.16
C LEU A 346 -25.49 1.26 -9.99
N ASP A 347 -25.90 1.86 -11.10
CA ASP A 347 -26.57 1.21 -12.22
C ASP A 347 -25.51 0.82 -13.27
N SER A 348 -25.13 -0.45 -13.26
CA SER A 348 -24.10 -0.99 -14.16
C SER A 348 -24.52 -0.95 -15.64
N LYS A 349 -25.82 -1.05 -15.94
CA LYS A 349 -26.32 -0.94 -17.31
C LYS A 349 -26.13 0.48 -17.83
N LYS A 350 -26.52 1.48 -17.03
CA LYS A 350 -26.34 2.90 -17.41
C LYS A 350 -24.87 3.27 -17.52
N LEU A 351 -24.01 2.75 -16.63
CA LEU A 351 -22.56 2.90 -16.76
C LEU A 351 -22.06 2.34 -18.10
N GLY A 352 -22.44 1.11 -18.44
CA GLY A 352 -22.07 0.47 -19.69
C GLY A 352 -22.53 1.24 -20.93
N ASP A 353 -23.78 1.74 -20.93
CA ASP A 353 -24.33 2.53 -22.02
C ASP A 353 -23.63 3.89 -22.18
N THR A 354 -23.27 4.55 -21.08
CA THR A 354 -22.46 5.78 -21.11
C THR A 354 -21.07 5.53 -21.68
N LEU A 355 -20.39 4.47 -21.25
CA LEU A 355 -19.04 4.16 -21.72
C LEU A 355 -18.99 3.70 -23.18
N LYS A 356 -20.11 3.26 -23.77
CA LYS A 356 -20.17 3.00 -25.22
C LYS A 356 -20.15 4.30 -26.03
N ASN A 357 -20.82 5.35 -25.54
CA ASN A 357 -20.93 6.64 -26.24
C ASN A 357 -19.80 7.60 -25.88
N THR A 358 -19.29 7.52 -24.65
CA THR A 358 -18.23 8.37 -24.11
C THR A 358 -17.22 7.49 -23.35
N PRO A 359 -16.29 6.84 -24.08
CA PRO A 359 -15.36 5.87 -23.48
C PRO A 359 -14.46 6.44 -22.38
N ASP A 360 -14.17 7.74 -22.42
CA ASP A 360 -13.32 8.49 -21.50
C ASP A 360 -14.10 9.10 -20.31
N ALA A 361 -15.41 8.87 -20.20
CA ALA A 361 -16.26 9.53 -19.21
C ALA A 361 -15.82 9.29 -17.76
N LEU A 362 -15.37 8.07 -17.45
CA LEU A 362 -14.87 7.73 -16.10
C LEU A 362 -13.59 8.50 -15.77
N ASP A 363 -12.66 8.60 -16.71
CA ASP A 363 -11.37 9.26 -16.48
C ASP A 363 -11.54 10.77 -16.35
N ARG A 364 -12.41 11.37 -17.16
CA ARG A 364 -12.82 12.78 -17.03
C ARG A 364 -13.44 13.08 -15.67
N TYR A 365 -14.30 12.20 -15.18
CA TYR A 365 -14.95 12.42 -13.91
C TYR A 365 -14.02 12.23 -12.70
N PHE A 366 -13.33 11.09 -12.66
CA PHE A 366 -12.55 10.68 -11.47
C PHE A 366 -11.17 11.31 -11.42
N ASN A 367 -10.47 11.39 -12.56
CA ASN A 367 -9.11 11.92 -12.64
C ASN A 367 -9.10 13.38 -13.12
N GLY A 368 -9.98 13.72 -14.07
CA GLY A 368 -9.99 15.01 -14.75
C GLY A 368 -8.83 15.16 -15.73
N THR A 369 -9.03 15.86 -16.85
CA THR A 369 -8.00 16.10 -17.87
C THR A 369 -6.82 16.88 -17.31
N SER A 370 -7.07 17.77 -16.35
CA SER A 370 -6.04 18.53 -15.61
C SER A 370 -5.61 17.85 -14.31
N GLN A 371 -5.87 16.55 -14.14
CA GLN A 371 -5.59 15.79 -12.93
C GLN A 371 -6.30 16.35 -11.69
N ASN A 372 -7.45 17.00 -11.87
CA ASN A 372 -8.24 17.66 -10.82
C ASN A 372 -9.68 17.14 -10.73
N GLY A 373 -9.85 15.83 -10.90
CA GLY A 373 -11.15 15.13 -10.82
C GLY A 373 -11.60 14.84 -9.39
N ALA A 374 -12.69 14.08 -9.28
CA ALA A 374 -13.33 13.75 -8.02
C ALA A 374 -12.41 13.04 -7.01
N LEU A 375 -11.49 12.17 -7.48
CA LEU A 375 -10.57 11.45 -6.59
C LEU A 375 -9.59 12.40 -5.93
N LYS A 376 -8.95 13.30 -6.71
CA LYS A 376 -8.01 14.27 -6.18
C LYS A 376 -8.68 15.24 -5.22
N GLN A 377 -9.82 15.83 -5.60
CA GLN A 377 -10.50 16.79 -4.73
C GLN A 377 -10.96 16.15 -3.41
N SER A 378 -11.41 14.88 -3.46
CA SER A 378 -11.74 14.11 -2.25
C SER A 378 -10.49 13.87 -1.40
N GLY A 379 -9.38 13.45 -2.01
CA GLY A 379 -8.09 13.24 -1.33
C GLY A 379 -7.55 14.51 -0.66
N ASP A 380 -7.50 15.62 -1.40
CA ASP A 380 -7.04 16.92 -0.90
C ASP A 380 -7.91 17.42 0.27
N TYR A 381 -9.22 17.15 0.24
CA TYR A 381 -10.10 17.48 1.34
C TYR A 381 -9.83 16.62 2.58
N LEU A 382 -9.62 15.31 2.40
CA LEU A 382 -9.24 14.41 3.50
C LEU A 382 -7.88 14.78 4.10
N ASP A 383 -6.94 15.30 3.30
CA ASP A 383 -5.63 15.74 3.79
C ASP A 383 -5.73 16.88 4.80
N LYS A 384 -6.67 17.81 4.62
CA LYS A 384 -6.93 18.88 5.60
C LYS A 384 -7.38 18.32 6.97
N TRP A 385 -8.02 17.15 6.98
CA TRP A 385 -8.43 16.48 8.21
C TRP A 385 -7.33 15.60 8.79
N LEU A 386 -6.64 14.83 7.95
CA LEU A 386 -5.72 13.76 8.33
C LEU A 386 -4.26 14.17 8.45
N ASN A 387 -3.90 15.40 8.08
CA ASN A 387 -2.53 15.89 8.20
C ASN A 387 -2.00 15.67 9.63
N TYR A 388 -0.85 15.00 9.73
CA TYR A 388 -0.31 14.55 11.02
C TYR A 388 0.12 15.69 11.95
N SER A 389 0.51 16.86 11.43
CA SER A 389 0.99 17.98 12.25
C SER A 389 -0.05 19.07 12.46
N SER A 390 -0.88 19.35 11.45
CA SER A 390 -1.78 20.51 11.39
C SER A 390 -3.24 20.17 11.08
N GLY A 391 -3.56 18.89 10.91
CA GLY A 391 -4.90 18.45 10.54
C GLY A 391 -5.94 18.73 11.62
N LEU A 392 -7.18 19.01 11.19
CA LEU A 392 -8.30 19.29 12.09
C LEU A 392 -8.54 18.15 13.09
N LEU A 393 -8.34 16.90 12.67
CA LEU A 393 -8.52 15.74 13.52
C LEU A 393 -7.48 15.68 14.64
N LYS A 394 -6.23 16.02 14.35
CA LYS A 394 -5.18 16.12 15.36
C LYS A 394 -5.53 17.16 16.42
N GLN A 395 -5.91 18.36 16.00
CA GLN A 395 -6.28 19.44 16.93
C GLN A 395 -7.43 19.02 17.85
N ARG A 396 -8.41 18.29 17.31
CA ARG A 396 -9.54 17.74 18.07
C ARG A 396 -9.12 16.67 19.07
N LYS A 397 -8.22 15.76 18.67
CA LYS A 397 -7.66 14.74 19.56
C LYS A 397 -6.84 15.36 20.68
N ASP A 398 -5.92 16.27 20.36
CA ASP A 398 -5.13 16.99 21.36
C ASP A 398 -6.03 17.75 22.35
N SER A 399 -7.13 18.34 21.88
CA SER A 399 -8.12 19.00 22.76
C SER A 399 -8.87 17.99 23.63
N ALA A 400 -9.31 16.86 23.07
CA ALA A 400 -10.02 15.82 23.81
C ALA A 400 -9.12 15.20 24.89
N ASP A 401 -7.84 14.96 24.59
CA ASP A 401 -6.86 14.42 25.52
C ASP A 401 -6.62 15.38 26.69
N ARG A 402 -6.52 16.69 26.44
CA ARG A 402 -6.44 17.70 27.51
C ARG A 402 -7.69 17.71 28.39
N THR A 403 -8.88 17.62 27.80
CA THR A 403 -10.13 17.53 28.57
C THR A 403 -10.16 16.29 29.43
N GLN A 404 -9.74 15.13 28.91
CA GLN A 404 -9.68 13.90 29.71
C GLN A 404 -8.68 14.02 30.86
N GLN A 405 -7.50 14.59 30.63
CA GLN A 405 -6.52 14.82 31.69
C GLN A 405 -7.05 15.75 32.78
N ASP A 406 -7.78 16.81 32.41
CA ASP A 406 -8.41 17.72 33.37
C ASP A 406 -9.51 17.01 34.19
N LEU A 407 -10.38 16.23 33.53
CA LEU A 407 -11.43 15.46 34.21
C LEU A 407 -10.85 14.42 35.16
N ASN A 408 -9.76 13.74 34.79
CA ASN A 408 -9.07 12.80 35.66
C ASN A 408 -8.51 13.51 36.91
N ARG A 409 -7.85 14.67 36.75
CA ARG A 409 -7.37 15.46 37.89
C ARG A 409 -8.51 15.89 38.82
N ARG A 410 -9.67 16.25 38.27
CA ARG A 410 -10.87 16.57 39.06
C ARG A 410 -11.42 15.36 39.80
N GLN A 411 -11.36 14.17 39.20
CA GLN A 411 -11.78 12.92 39.85
C GLN A 411 -10.85 12.61 41.03
N ASP A 412 -9.54 12.73 40.84
CA ASP A 412 -8.55 12.55 41.90
C ASP A 412 -8.76 13.55 43.05
N ALA A 413 -8.97 14.83 42.71
CA ALA A 413 -9.25 15.87 43.71
C ALA A 413 -10.54 15.60 44.49
N LEU A 414 -11.61 15.18 43.81
CA LEU A 414 -12.89 14.82 44.44
C LEU A 414 -12.72 13.59 45.35
N GLN A 415 -11.90 12.61 44.95
CA GLN A 415 -11.58 11.45 45.77
C GLN A 415 -10.79 11.83 47.03
N GLN A 416 -9.83 12.76 46.93
CA GLN A 416 -9.14 13.29 48.11
C GLN A 416 -10.10 14.05 49.04
N GLN A 417 -10.97 14.89 48.47
CA GLN A 417 -12.00 15.61 49.24
C GLN A 417 -12.96 14.64 49.94
N TYR A 418 -13.32 13.55 49.28
CA TYR A 418 -14.11 12.47 49.85
C TYR A 418 -13.41 11.85 51.07
N GLN A 419 -12.12 11.48 50.95
CA GLN A 419 -11.35 10.90 52.04
C GLN A 419 -11.25 11.84 53.26
N GLN A 420 -10.98 13.12 53.03
CA GLN A 420 -10.92 14.12 54.10
C GLN A 420 -12.27 14.30 54.80
N THR A 421 -13.35 14.38 54.02
CA THR A 421 -14.72 14.53 54.53
C THR A 421 -15.15 13.30 55.33
N TYR A 422 -14.83 12.11 54.82
CA TYR A 422 -15.04 10.84 55.50
C TYR A 422 -14.28 10.77 56.84
N GLN A 423 -12.99 11.10 56.86
CA GLN A 423 -12.20 11.09 58.09
C GLN A 423 -12.72 12.08 59.14
N ARG A 424 -13.12 13.28 58.70
CA ARG A 424 -13.74 14.28 59.59
C ARG A 424 -15.04 13.76 60.20
N TYR A 425 -15.93 13.21 59.38
CA TYR A 425 -17.19 12.65 59.87
C TYR A 425 -16.96 11.42 60.76
N LEU A 426 -16.01 10.56 60.42
CA LEU A 426 -15.64 9.40 61.24
C LEU A 426 -15.18 9.84 62.64
N ALA A 427 -14.32 10.85 62.73
CA ALA A 427 -13.90 11.42 64.03
C ALA A 427 -15.10 11.97 64.82
N GLN A 428 -15.98 12.74 64.18
CA GLN A 428 -17.17 13.30 64.83
C GLN A 428 -18.13 12.21 65.32
N PHE A 429 -18.42 11.19 64.50
CA PHE A 429 -19.29 10.09 64.88
C PHE A 429 -18.69 9.19 65.96
N THR A 430 -17.36 9.01 65.95
CA THR A 430 -16.66 8.25 67.00
C THR A 430 -16.71 8.99 68.34
N GLN A 431 -16.52 10.31 68.32
CA GLN A 431 -16.68 11.15 69.51
C GLN A 431 -18.11 11.10 70.06
N LEU A 432 -19.11 11.20 69.18
CA LEU A 432 -20.52 11.07 69.56
C LEU A 432 -20.85 9.69 70.15
N GLN A 433 -20.29 8.61 69.60
CA GLN A 433 -20.44 7.26 70.15
C GLN A 433 -19.83 7.15 71.55
N ASN A 434 -18.63 7.70 71.75
CA ASN A 434 -17.98 7.73 73.06
C ASN A 434 -18.79 8.55 74.08
N MET A 435 -19.32 9.71 73.68
CA MET A 435 -20.21 10.51 74.53
C MET A 435 -21.49 9.74 74.88
N GLN A 436 -22.11 9.05 73.93
CA GLN A 436 -23.29 8.22 74.18
C GLN A 436 -22.97 7.09 75.18
N THR A 437 -21.80 6.47 75.05
CA THR A 437 -21.36 5.40 75.96
C THR A 437 -21.15 5.93 77.38
N GLN A 438 -20.49 7.08 77.52
CA GLN A 438 -20.33 7.75 78.82
C GLN A 438 -21.66 8.18 79.43
N MET A 439 -22.59 8.71 78.62
CA MET A 439 -23.94 9.05 79.08
C MET A 439 -24.69 7.80 79.54
N ASN A 440 -24.65 6.70 78.78
CA ASN A 440 -25.29 5.44 79.17
C ASN A 440 -24.68 4.85 80.46
N GLN A 441 -23.36 4.93 80.63
CA GLN A 441 -22.69 4.53 81.87
C GLN A 441 -23.11 5.40 83.06
N THR A 442 -23.20 6.72 82.86
CA THR A 442 -23.64 7.68 83.89
C THR A 442 -25.11 7.45 84.26
N LEU A 443 -25.98 7.23 83.27
CA LEU A 443 -27.40 6.90 83.49
C LEU A 443 -27.56 5.56 84.22
N GLY A 444 -26.77 4.55 83.86
CA GLY A 444 -26.72 3.27 84.56
C GLY A 444 -26.22 3.39 86.01
N MET A 445 -25.24 4.27 86.26
CA MET A 445 -24.78 4.60 87.62
C MET A 445 -25.80 5.39 88.45
N LEU A 446 -26.64 6.20 87.81
CA LEU A 446 -27.69 7.00 88.46
C LEU A 446 -28.99 6.20 88.72
N GLY A 447 -29.01 4.90 88.42
CA GLY A 447 -30.04 3.98 88.92
C GLY A 447 -31.38 4.01 88.19
N PHE A 448 -31.42 4.41 86.93
CA PHE A 448 -32.60 4.19 86.07
C PHE A 448 -32.33 3.01 85.15
N ASN A 449 -32.73 1.80 85.60
CA ASN A 449 -32.95 0.66 84.70
C ASN A 449 -34.27 0.83 83.96
#